data_AF-A0AAV9WWD7-F1
#
_entry.id   AF-A0AAV9WWD7-F1
#
_cell.length_a   1.000
_cell.length_b   1.000
_cell.length_c   1.000
_cell.angle_alpha   90.00
_cell.angle_beta   90.00
_cell.angle_gamma   90.00
#
_symmetry.space_group_name_H-M   'P 1'
#
loop_
_entity.id
_entity.type
_entity.pdbx_description
1 polymer ?
#
loop_
_entity_poly.entity_id
_entity_poly.type
_entity_poly.pdbx_seq_one_letter_code
_entity_poly.pdbx_strand_id
1 'polypeptide(L)'
;MDMEADFKRLLEGIRKQDGFQRFLMEPENNDFMAAAEHHSIVVINVSEFWSDAILVEQHRIRSLNLPGLHESDIKANLKSIKNGDELEVWVALEWLWDVIAQPILEALGITTSPKENTEWPRICWIPIGELCQLPLHAAGRYSEDSDETVLDRVISSYSVSIRALLHDLRMPELVHSSNNALLVSMAKTEDQLDLPFAK
;
A
#
# COMPACT_ATOMS: atom_id res chain seq x y z
N MET A 1 -40.71 11.20 -7.94
CA MET A 1 -40.00 9.90 -7.88
C MET A 1 -39.04 10.00 -6.72
N ASP A 2 -39.15 9.10 -5.76
CA ASP A 2 -38.27 9.08 -4.60
C ASP A 2 -37.02 8.28 -4.97
N MET A 3 -35.97 9.00 -5.35
CA MET A 3 -34.73 8.47 -5.89
C MET A 3 -34.05 7.50 -4.91
N GLU A 4 -34.19 7.74 -3.60
CA GLU A 4 -33.62 6.89 -2.55
C GLU A 4 -34.36 5.54 -2.48
N ALA A 5 -35.69 5.57 -2.55
CA ALA A 5 -36.51 4.36 -2.57
C ALA A 5 -36.27 3.52 -3.84
N ASP A 6 -36.14 4.16 -5.00
CA ASP A 6 -35.87 3.47 -6.26
C ASP A 6 -34.46 2.86 -6.28
N PHE A 7 -33.46 3.57 -5.75
CA PHE A 7 -32.10 3.04 -5.57
C PHE A 7 -32.06 1.83 -4.63
N LYS A 8 -32.76 1.89 -3.49
CA LYS A 8 -32.83 0.78 -2.53
C LYS A 8 -33.46 -0.47 -3.16
N ARG A 9 -34.55 -0.32 -3.92
CA ARG A 9 -35.18 -1.44 -4.63
C ARG A 9 -34.25 -2.06 -5.67
N LEU A 10 -33.47 -1.25 -6.40
CA LEU A 10 -32.49 -1.75 -7.35
C LEU A 10 -31.40 -2.57 -6.64
N LEU A 11 -30.85 -2.07 -5.53
CA LEU A 11 -29.88 -2.81 -4.73
C LEU A 11 -30.43 -4.15 -4.21
N GLU A 12 -31.68 -4.15 -3.71
CA GLU A 12 -32.35 -5.38 -3.28
C GLU A 12 -32.55 -6.37 -4.43
N GLY A 13 -32.84 -5.88 -5.64
CA GLY A 13 -32.94 -6.71 -6.85
C GLY A 13 -31.61 -7.35 -7.25
N ILE A 14 -30.51 -6.57 -7.23
CA ILE A 14 -29.17 -7.06 -7.53
C ILE A 14 -28.73 -8.11 -6.50
N ARG A 15 -28.98 -7.86 -5.21
CA ARG A 15 -28.58 -8.76 -4.12
C ARG A 15 -29.31 -10.11 -4.11
N LYS A 16 -30.39 -10.26 -4.89
CA LYS A 16 -31.07 -11.55 -5.08
C LYS A 16 -30.43 -12.43 -6.15
N GLN A 17 -29.48 -11.91 -6.94
CA GLN A 17 -28.77 -12.68 -7.96
C GLN A 17 -27.67 -13.52 -7.33
N ASP A 18 -27.42 -14.70 -7.89
CA ASP A 18 -26.33 -15.58 -7.45
C ASP A 18 -24.97 -14.87 -7.59
N GLY A 19 -24.19 -14.85 -6.50
CA GLY A 19 -22.90 -14.18 -6.42
C GLY A 19 -22.95 -12.69 -6.02
N PHE A 20 -24.15 -12.09 -5.94
CA PHE A 20 -24.33 -10.65 -5.65
C PHE A 20 -24.95 -10.36 -4.29
N GLN A 21 -25.09 -11.35 -3.41
CA GLN A 21 -25.78 -11.22 -2.12
C GLN A 21 -25.23 -10.09 -1.23
N ARG A 22 -23.94 -9.77 -1.38
CA ARG A 22 -23.25 -8.69 -0.67
C ARG A 22 -22.91 -7.48 -1.56
N PHE A 23 -23.57 -7.32 -2.71
CA PHE A 23 -23.30 -6.22 -3.64
C PHE A 23 -23.45 -4.86 -2.97
N LEU A 24 -22.41 -4.02 -3.06
CA LEU A 24 -22.28 -2.72 -2.39
C LEU A 24 -22.57 -2.75 -0.88
N MET A 25 -22.42 -3.91 -0.22
CA MET A 25 -22.37 -3.97 1.23
C MET A 25 -20.96 -3.59 1.72
N GLU A 26 -20.89 -3.15 2.96
CA GLU A 26 -19.63 -2.93 3.67
C GLU A 26 -18.93 -4.28 3.93
N PRO A 27 -17.60 -4.37 3.74
CA PRO A 27 -16.85 -5.55 4.15
C PRO A 27 -16.93 -5.72 5.67
N GLU A 28 -16.95 -6.97 6.13
CA GLU A 28 -16.88 -7.30 7.55
C GLU A 28 -15.42 -7.41 8.02
N ASN A 29 -15.19 -7.42 9.33
CA ASN A 29 -13.86 -7.62 9.90
C ASN A 29 -13.18 -8.89 9.38
N ASN A 30 -13.95 -9.96 9.18
CA ASN A 30 -13.43 -11.21 8.61
C ASN A 30 -13.00 -11.05 7.15
N ASP A 31 -13.66 -10.20 6.38
CA ASP A 31 -13.22 -9.86 5.02
C ASP A 31 -11.85 -9.14 5.11
N PHE A 32 -11.71 -8.11 5.97
CA PHE A 32 -10.44 -7.40 6.13
C PHE A 32 -9.29 -8.30 6.60
N MET A 33 -9.56 -9.22 7.53
CA MET A 33 -8.58 -10.19 8.02
C MET A 33 -8.19 -11.22 6.95
N ALA A 34 -9.15 -11.70 6.15
CA ALA A 34 -8.86 -12.56 4.99
C ALA A 34 -7.98 -11.83 3.96
N ALA A 35 -8.19 -10.53 3.78
CA ALA A 35 -7.31 -9.72 2.94
C ALA A 35 -5.86 -9.67 3.44
N ALA A 36 -5.63 -9.93 4.74
CA ALA A 36 -4.32 -9.92 5.38
C ALA A 36 -3.74 -11.32 5.63
N GLU A 37 -4.23 -12.35 4.92
CA GLU A 37 -3.79 -13.74 5.12
C GLU A 37 -2.29 -13.95 4.84
N HIS A 38 -1.76 -13.32 3.78
CA HIS A 38 -0.37 -13.47 3.35
C HIS A 38 0.49 -12.22 3.55
N HIS A 39 -0.09 -11.13 4.05
CA HIS A 39 0.61 -9.86 4.25
C HIS A 39 -0.10 -9.00 5.30
N SER A 40 0.66 -8.20 6.04
CA SER A 40 0.06 -7.14 6.86
C SER A 40 -0.40 -6.01 5.94
N ILE A 41 -1.60 -5.49 6.16
CA ILE A 41 -2.08 -4.30 5.46
C ILE A 41 -1.93 -3.11 6.40
N VAL A 42 -1.32 -2.04 5.91
CA VAL A 42 -1.03 -0.84 6.68
C VAL A 42 -1.70 0.35 5.98
N VAL A 43 -2.80 0.83 6.55
CA VAL A 43 -3.46 2.06 6.08
C VAL A 43 -2.91 3.22 6.87
N ILE A 44 -2.38 4.25 6.20
CA ILE A 44 -1.79 5.41 6.87
C ILE A 44 -2.60 6.64 6.53
N ASN A 45 -3.20 7.24 7.56
CA ASN A 45 -3.97 8.46 7.44
C ASN A 45 -3.26 9.61 8.15
N VAL A 46 -3.28 10.78 7.51
CA VAL A 46 -2.70 12.01 8.03
C VAL A 46 -3.77 13.09 7.96
N SER A 47 -4.01 13.75 9.07
CA SER A 47 -4.97 14.86 9.17
C SER A 47 -4.44 15.94 10.10
N GLU A 48 -5.11 17.10 10.11
CA GLU A 48 -4.80 18.19 11.05
C GLU A 48 -4.96 17.78 12.51
N PHE A 49 -5.81 16.79 12.80
CA PHE A 49 -6.13 16.39 14.17
C PHE A 49 -5.21 15.27 14.63
N TRP A 50 -5.21 14.14 13.92
CA TRP A 50 -4.43 12.95 14.27
C TRP A 50 -3.84 12.30 13.02
N SER A 51 -2.69 11.67 13.22
CA SER A 51 -2.02 10.82 12.24
C SER A 51 -1.92 9.43 12.82
N ASP A 52 -2.52 8.46 12.14
CA ASP A 52 -2.67 7.09 12.62
C ASP A 52 -2.37 6.11 11.49
N ALA A 53 -1.81 4.95 11.87
CA ALA A 53 -1.74 3.77 11.04
C ALA A 53 -2.74 2.72 11.53
N ILE A 54 -3.61 2.25 10.64
CA ILE A 54 -4.47 1.09 10.88
C ILE A 54 -3.73 -0.15 10.40
N LEU A 55 -3.39 -1.02 11.35
CA LEU A 55 -2.70 -2.28 11.11
C LEU A 55 -3.73 -3.40 11.04
N VAL A 56 -3.80 -4.05 9.89
CA VAL A 56 -4.66 -5.22 9.65
C VAL A 56 -3.75 -6.43 9.48
N GLU A 57 -3.89 -7.37 10.40
CA GLU A 57 -3.21 -8.66 10.42
C GLU A 57 -4.27 -9.76 10.33
N GLN A 58 -3.89 -10.99 9.96
CA GLN A 58 -4.81 -12.13 9.78
C GLN A 58 -5.74 -12.38 10.98
N HIS A 59 -5.35 -12.00 12.19
CA HIS A 59 -6.09 -12.29 13.42
C HIS A 59 -6.53 -11.06 14.20
N ARG A 60 -6.17 -9.85 13.77
CA ARG A 60 -6.46 -8.62 14.52
C ARG A 60 -6.40 -7.37 13.66
N ILE A 61 -7.16 -6.36 14.08
CA ILE A 61 -7.10 -4.99 13.54
C ILE A 61 -6.84 -4.06 14.72
N ARG A 62 -5.90 -3.13 14.57
CA ARG A 62 -5.58 -2.13 15.61
C ARG A 62 -5.10 -0.82 15.00
N SER A 63 -5.24 0.26 15.75
CA SER A 63 -4.67 1.56 15.41
C SER A 63 -3.33 1.76 16.12
N LEU A 64 -2.42 2.46 15.45
CA LEU A 64 -1.14 2.94 15.96
C LEU A 64 -1.05 4.44 15.72
N ASN A 65 -0.92 5.22 16.79
CA ASN A 65 -0.72 6.66 16.68
C ASN A 65 0.71 6.96 16.17
N LEU A 66 0.82 7.87 15.21
CA LEU A 66 2.08 8.34 14.63
C LEU A 66 2.27 9.83 14.96
N PRO A 67 2.71 10.17 16.19
CA PRO A 67 2.64 11.55 16.69
C PRO A 67 3.63 12.50 16.00
N GLY A 68 4.68 11.97 15.38
CA GLY A 68 5.64 12.76 14.59
C GLY A 68 5.22 12.99 13.14
N LEU A 69 4.10 12.41 12.70
CA LEU A 69 3.66 12.50 11.30
C LEU A 69 2.78 13.73 11.11
N HIS A 70 3.34 14.79 10.53
CA HIS A 70 2.62 16.03 10.24
C HIS A 70 2.53 16.31 8.74
N GLU A 71 1.42 16.91 8.31
CA GLU A 71 1.18 17.26 6.90
C GLU A 71 2.23 18.26 6.36
N SER A 72 2.72 19.18 7.20
CA SER A 72 3.79 20.12 6.84
C SER A 72 5.07 19.40 6.43
N ASP A 73 5.40 18.33 7.14
CA ASP A 73 6.65 17.58 6.94
C ASP A 73 6.55 16.71 5.69
N ILE A 74 5.36 16.16 5.41
CA ILE A 74 5.10 15.46 4.14
C ILE A 74 5.35 16.39 2.95
N LYS A 75 4.82 17.63 2.99
CA LYS A 75 5.01 18.62 1.93
C LYS A 75 6.47 19.00 1.74
N ALA A 76 7.19 19.21 2.85
CA ALA A 76 8.62 19.54 2.83
C ALA A 76 9.44 18.41 2.20
N ASN A 77 9.27 17.18 2.69
CA ASN A 77 9.98 16.01 2.18
C ASN A 77 9.62 15.67 0.74
N LEU A 78 8.36 15.86 0.33
CA LEU A 78 7.94 15.67 -1.05
C LEU A 78 8.64 16.65 -1.99
N LYS A 79 8.81 17.91 -1.56
CA LYS A 79 9.56 18.91 -2.31
C LYS A 79 11.03 18.50 -2.44
N SER A 80 11.64 18.06 -1.35
CA SER A 80 13.02 17.57 -1.34
C SER A 80 13.25 16.41 -2.30
N ILE A 81 12.37 15.39 -2.28
CA ILE A 81 12.45 14.26 -3.21
C ILE A 81 12.27 14.70 -4.67
N LYS A 82 11.36 15.65 -4.93
CA LYS A 82 11.13 16.17 -6.30
C LYS A 82 12.28 17.01 -6.83
N ASN A 83 13.00 17.73 -5.96
CA ASN A 83 14.18 18.48 -6.36
C ASN A 83 15.32 17.54 -6.79
N GLY A 84 15.36 16.32 -6.24
CA GLY A 84 16.33 15.30 -6.59
C GLY A 84 17.74 15.59 -6.07
N ASP A 85 17.89 16.50 -5.10
CA ASP A 85 19.15 16.66 -4.37
C ASP A 85 19.37 15.42 -3.50
N GLU A 86 20.50 14.76 -3.71
CA GLU A 86 20.80 13.47 -3.09
C GLU A 86 20.73 13.55 -1.56
N LEU A 87 21.31 14.59 -0.96
CA LEU A 87 21.34 14.75 0.50
C LEU A 87 19.92 14.98 1.04
N GLU A 88 19.13 15.82 0.37
CA GLU A 88 17.74 16.06 0.77
C GLU A 88 16.86 14.80 0.64
N VAL A 89 17.12 13.95 -0.37
CA VAL A 89 16.43 12.65 -0.51
C VAL A 89 16.77 11.74 0.66
N TRP A 90 18.05 11.60 1.02
CA TRP A 90 18.46 10.75 2.15
C TRP A 90 17.80 11.20 3.46
N VAL A 91 17.81 12.51 3.73
CA VAL A 91 17.13 13.08 4.92
C VAL A 91 15.63 12.78 4.92
N ALA A 92 14.97 12.84 3.76
CA ALA A 92 13.56 12.50 3.64
C ALA A 92 13.28 11.00 3.89
N LEU A 93 14.17 10.11 3.43
CA LEU A 93 14.04 8.67 3.67
C LEU A 93 14.29 8.29 5.14
N GLU A 94 15.23 8.96 5.81
CA GLU A 94 15.45 8.82 7.25
C GLU A 94 14.24 9.31 8.05
N TRP A 95 13.66 10.45 7.67
CA TRP A 95 12.43 10.93 8.28
C TRP A 95 11.26 9.96 8.11
N LEU A 96 11.06 9.40 6.90
CA LEU A 96 10.04 8.37 6.66
C LEU A 96 10.27 7.13 7.54
N TRP A 97 11.52 6.78 7.77
CA TRP A 97 11.88 5.67 8.65
C TRP A 97 11.46 5.95 10.08
N ASP A 98 11.94 7.04 10.65
CA ASP A 98 11.76 7.40 12.06
C ASP A 98 10.29 7.59 12.42
N VAL A 99 9.54 8.23 11.53
CA VAL A 99 8.18 8.72 11.82
C VAL A 99 7.11 7.71 11.42
N ILE A 100 7.38 6.87 10.43
CA ILE A 100 6.37 5.98 9.85
C ILE A 100 6.84 4.53 9.90
N ALA A 101 7.92 4.19 9.21
CA ALA A 101 8.24 2.79 8.97
C ALA A 101 8.70 2.06 10.22
N GLN A 102 9.62 2.62 11.01
CA GLN A 102 10.12 2.00 12.22
C GLN A 102 8.99 1.74 13.23
N PRO A 103 8.16 2.73 13.63
CA PRO A 103 7.04 2.50 14.55
C PRO A 103 6.07 1.40 14.07
N ILE A 104 5.77 1.37 12.77
CA ILE A 104 4.87 0.38 12.18
C ILE A 104 5.51 -1.01 12.19
N LEU A 105 6.76 -1.13 11.77
CA LEU A 105 7.50 -2.40 11.75
C LEU A 105 7.67 -2.95 13.18
N GLU A 106 8.05 -2.12 14.14
CA GLU A 106 8.13 -2.49 15.56
C GLU A 106 6.78 -2.95 16.11
N ALA A 107 5.71 -2.22 15.79
CA ALA A 107 4.37 -2.60 16.19
C ALA A 107 3.99 -3.97 15.61
N LEU A 108 4.37 -4.27 14.36
CA LEU A 108 4.18 -5.56 13.70
C LEU A 108 5.17 -6.66 14.19
N GLY A 109 6.14 -6.32 15.03
CA GLY A 109 7.16 -7.25 15.54
C GLY A 109 8.32 -7.51 14.58
N ILE A 110 8.45 -6.72 13.51
CA ILE A 110 9.48 -6.84 12.48
C ILE A 110 10.62 -5.88 12.84
N THR A 111 11.62 -6.37 13.56
CA THR A 111 12.68 -5.51 14.14
C THR A 111 14.06 -5.69 13.52
N THR A 112 14.25 -6.74 12.73
CA THR A 112 15.53 -7.09 12.08
C THR A 112 15.27 -7.68 10.71
N SER A 113 16.30 -7.74 9.88
CA SER A 113 16.23 -8.50 8.63
C SER A 113 15.85 -9.96 8.84
N PRO A 114 15.08 -10.57 7.91
CA PRO A 114 14.82 -12.00 7.91
C PRO A 114 16.12 -12.80 7.82
N LYS A 115 16.19 -13.92 8.52
CA LYS A 115 17.34 -14.83 8.43
C LYS A 115 17.38 -15.49 7.05
N GLU A 116 18.56 -15.90 6.62
CA GLU A 116 18.72 -16.70 5.40
C GLU A 116 17.75 -17.90 5.39
N ASN A 117 17.10 -18.13 4.25
CA ASN A 117 16.11 -19.19 4.03
C ASN A 117 14.82 -19.09 4.88
N THR A 118 14.46 -17.90 5.36
CA THR A 118 13.13 -17.65 5.95
C THR A 118 12.21 -16.94 4.97
N GLU A 119 10.90 -17.17 5.12
CA GLU A 119 9.92 -16.42 4.35
C GLU A 119 9.92 -14.95 4.80
N TRP A 120 10.04 -14.05 3.84
CA TRP A 120 10.07 -12.63 4.11
C TRP A 120 8.68 -12.12 4.49
N PRO A 121 8.56 -11.30 5.57
CA PRO A 121 7.32 -10.62 5.87
C PRO A 121 6.90 -9.72 4.69
N ARG A 122 5.59 -9.66 4.43
CA ARG A 122 5.02 -8.86 3.36
C ARG A 122 4.16 -7.76 3.96
N ILE A 123 4.31 -6.54 3.45
CA ILE A 123 3.47 -5.40 3.81
C ILE A 123 2.82 -4.82 2.57
N CYS A 124 1.51 -4.64 2.61
CA CYS A 124 0.78 -3.83 1.65
C CYS A 124 0.50 -2.45 2.24
N TRP A 125 1.14 -1.43 1.68
CA TRP A 125 0.98 -0.03 2.08
C TRP A 125 -0.24 0.60 1.39
N ILE A 126 -1.10 1.24 2.18
CA ILE A 126 -2.22 2.05 1.70
C ILE A 126 -2.06 3.47 2.28
N PRO A 127 -1.16 4.28 1.69
CA PRO A 127 -1.02 5.68 2.06
C PRO A 127 -2.24 6.50 1.60
N ILE A 128 -2.50 7.61 2.27
CA ILE A 128 -3.59 8.54 1.92
C ILE A 128 -3.01 9.93 1.63
N GLY A 129 -3.58 10.63 0.64
CA GLY A 129 -3.24 12.01 0.31
C GLY A 129 -1.86 12.15 -0.31
N GLU A 130 -1.11 13.19 0.10
CA GLU A 130 0.22 13.46 -0.45
C GLU A 130 1.27 12.39 -0.09
N LEU A 131 1.02 11.60 0.96
CA LEU A 131 1.88 10.49 1.37
C LEU A 131 2.01 9.44 0.25
N CYS A 132 1.04 9.32 -0.65
CA CYS A 132 1.09 8.41 -1.80
C CYS A 132 2.28 8.67 -2.74
N GLN A 133 2.87 9.86 -2.69
CA GLN A 133 4.02 10.22 -3.52
C GLN A 133 5.37 9.94 -2.84
N LEU A 134 5.36 9.54 -1.56
CA LEU A 134 6.58 9.26 -0.81
C LEU A 134 6.92 7.75 -0.86
N PRO A 135 8.20 7.38 -1.05
CA PRO A 135 8.61 5.99 -1.24
C PRO A 135 8.73 5.25 0.10
N LEU A 136 7.59 4.90 0.72
CA LEU A 136 7.57 4.16 2.00
C LEU A 136 8.45 2.89 1.98
N HIS A 137 8.48 2.18 0.85
CA HIS A 137 9.30 0.99 0.67
C HIS A 137 10.80 1.26 0.78
N ALA A 138 11.25 2.49 0.52
CA ALA A 138 12.66 2.91 0.58
C ALA A 138 12.99 3.68 1.87
N ALA A 139 12.07 3.79 2.82
CA ALA A 139 12.36 4.42 4.10
C ALA A 139 13.48 3.65 4.83
N GLY A 140 14.49 4.36 5.30
CA GLY A 140 15.57 3.75 6.07
C GLY A 140 16.68 4.71 6.47
N ARG A 141 17.50 4.28 7.43
CA ARG A 141 18.78 4.91 7.78
C ARG A 141 19.92 4.19 7.08
N TYR A 142 20.32 4.73 5.95
CA TYR A 142 21.34 4.13 5.09
C TYR A 142 22.74 4.43 5.63
N SER A 143 23.27 3.48 6.40
CA SER A 143 24.65 3.45 6.84
C SER A 143 25.26 2.08 6.57
N GLU A 144 26.59 1.99 6.45
CA GLU A 144 27.28 0.81 5.88
C GLU A 144 26.95 -0.53 6.57
N ASP A 145 26.54 -0.52 7.85
CA ASP A 145 26.28 -1.72 8.66
C ASP A 145 24.83 -1.80 9.21
N SER A 146 23.91 -1.00 8.69
CA SER A 146 22.54 -0.90 9.22
C SER A 146 21.54 -1.70 8.40
N ASP A 147 20.71 -2.48 9.08
CA ASP A 147 19.51 -3.13 8.52
C ASP A 147 18.23 -2.31 8.79
N GLU A 148 18.39 -1.05 9.21
CA GLU A 148 17.29 -0.12 9.53
C GLU A 148 16.67 0.46 8.28
N THR A 149 16.25 -0.40 7.35
CA THR A 149 15.50 -0.02 6.17
C THR A 149 14.29 -0.93 6.00
N VAL A 150 13.28 -0.43 5.30
CA VAL A 150 12.10 -1.24 4.93
C VAL A 150 12.51 -2.33 3.93
N LEU A 151 13.41 -2.02 2.99
CA LEU A 151 13.88 -2.95 1.96
C LEU A 151 14.63 -4.15 2.55
N ASP A 152 15.32 -3.97 3.67
CA ASP A 152 16.06 -5.05 4.32
C ASP A 152 15.17 -5.91 5.23
N ARG A 153 13.92 -5.52 5.45
CA ARG A 153 13.03 -6.15 6.44
C ARG A 153 11.76 -6.77 5.86
N VAL A 154 11.19 -6.18 4.81
CA VAL A 154 9.90 -6.62 4.27
C VAL A 154 9.82 -6.50 2.75
N ILE A 155 9.03 -7.38 2.15
CA ILE A 155 8.58 -7.22 0.77
C ILE A 155 7.40 -6.25 0.77
N SER A 156 7.60 -5.09 0.14
CA SER A 156 6.58 -4.04 0.06
C SER A 156 5.71 -4.14 -1.20
N SER A 157 4.40 -3.98 -1.03
CA SER A 157 3.42 -3.76 -2.10
C SER A 157 2.53 -2.55 -1.77
N TYR A 158 1.73 -2.10 -2.73
CA TYR A 158 0.85 -0.94 -2.56
C TYR A 158 -0.56 -1.26 -3.04
N SER A 159 -1.55 -0.65 -2.39
CA SER A 159 -2.94 -0.69 -2.84
C SER A 159 -3.63 0.64 -2.55
N VAL A 160 -4.75 0.89 -3.24
CA VAL A 160 -5.58 2.09 -3.07
C VAL A 160 -6.62 1.94 -1.96
N SER A 161 -6.98 0.71 -1.60
CA SER A 161 -7.92 0.41 -0.51
C SER A 161 -7.93 -1.07 -0.17
N ILE A 162 -8.40 -1.43 1.03
CA ILE A 162 -8.59 -2.84 1.39
C ILE A 162 -9.67 -3.49 0.52
N ARG A 163 -10.66 -2.72 0.03
CA ARG A 163 -11.67 -3.21 -0.90
C ARG A 163 -11.07 -3.64 -2.24
N ALA A 164 -10.03 -2.95 -2.72
CA ALA A 164 -9.30 -3.35 -3.92
C ALA A 164 -8.59 -4.69 -3.71
N LEU A 165 -7.91 -4.88 -2.57
CA LEU A 165 -7.29 -6.16 -2.22
C LEU A 165 -8.31 -7.30 -2.14
N LEU A 166 -9.47 -7.04 -1.51
CA LEU A 166 -10.57 -8.00 -1.44
C LEU A 166 -11.16 -8.35 -2.81
N HIS A 167 -11.17 -7.40 -3.73
CA HIS A 167 -11.60 -7.66 -5.09
C HIS A 167 -10.63 -8.61 -5.80
N ASP A 168 -9.32 -8.38 -5.67
CA ASP A 168 -8.28 -9.22 -6.28
C ASP A 168 -8.32 -10.65 -5.74
N LEU A 169 -8.56 -10.85 -4.43
CA LEU A 169 -8.72 -12.19 -3.85
C LEU A 169 -9.97 -12.93 -4.33
N ARG A 170 -11.01 -12.19 -4.73
CA ARG A 170 -12.28 -12.76 -5.23
C ARG A 170 -12.27 -12.98 -6.72
N MET A 171 -11.32 -12.38 -7.45
CA MET A 171 -11.05 -12.82 -8.80
C MET A 171 -10.52 -14.25 -8.68
N PRO A 172 -11.12 -15.24 -9.36
CA PRO A 172 -10.50 -16.54 -9.49
C PRO A 172 -9.06 -16.28 -9.92
N GLU A 173 -8.08 -16.98 -9.36
CA GLU A 173 -6.80 -17.13 -10.05
C GLU A 173 -7.20 -17.45 -11.49
N LEU A 174 -6.99 -16.50 -12.42
CA LEU A 174 -6.96 -16.83 -13.82
C LEU A 174 -5.90 -17.91 -13.82
N VAL A 175 -6.36 -19.16 -13.92
CA VAL A 175 -5.52 -20.34 -13.93
C VAL A 175 -4.36 -19.92 -14.80
N HIS A 176 -3.16 -19.86 -14.23
CA HIS A 176 -1.96 -19.53 -14.97
C HIS A 176 -1.70 -20.72 -15.91
N SER A 177 -2.60 -20.94 -16.87
CA SER A 177 -2.49 -21.95 -17.91
C SER A 177 -1.55 -21.48 -19.01
N SER A 178 -0.94 -20.30 -18.86
CA SER A 178 0.18 -19.88 -19.67
C SER A 178 0.94 -18.75 -18.99
N ASN A 179 2.22 -18.98 -18.65
CA ASN A 179 3.23 -17.94 -18.38
C ASN A 179 3.52 -17.12 -19.65
N ASN A 180 2.48 -16.49 -20.20
CA ASN A 180 2.60 -15.68 -21.40
C ASN A 180 2.61 -14.22 -20.96
N ALA A 181 3.80 -13.67 -20.80
CA ALA A 181 3.99 -12.23 -20.70
C ALA A 181 3.93 -11.61 -22.11
N LEU A 182 3.07 -10.61 -22.29
CA LEU A 182 3.05 -9.81 -23.53
C LEU A 182 3.94 -8.59 -23.33
N LEU A 183 5.11 -8.62 -23.94
CA LEU A 183 5.98 -7.45 -24.04
C LEU A 183 5.52 -6.62 -25.25
N VAL A 184 5.05 -5.40 -25.01
CA VAL A 184 4.75 -4.43 -26.07
C VAL A 184 5.84 -3.36 -26.04
N SER A 185 6.63 -3.33 -27.10
CA SER A 185 7.59 -2.27 -27.37
C SER A 185 6.96 -1.19 -28.24
N MET A 186 7.23 0.07 -27.92
CA MET A 186 6.83 1.21 -28.74
C MET A 186 8.09 1.98 -29.14
N ALA A 187 8.76 1.49 -30.20
CA ALA A 187 10.05 2.03 -30.65
C ALA A 187 9.96 3.49 -31.11
N LYS A 188 8.78 3.89 -31.61
CA LYS A 188 8.46 5.25 -32.03
C LYS A 188 7.14 5.69 -31.41
N THR A 189 7.18 6.81 -30.72
CA THR A 189 6.01 7.46 -30.13
C THR A 189 5.95 8.88 -30.67
N GLU A 190 4.80 9.26 -31.22
CA GLU A 190 4.58 10.59 -31.79
C GLU A 190 4.90 11.66 -30.72
N ASP A 191 5.62 12.71 -31.10
CA ASP A 191 6.13 13.77 -30.20
C ASP A 191 7.11 13.34 -29.08
N GLN A 192 7.69 12.14 -29.16
CA GLN A 192 8.72 11.68 -28.21
C GLN A 192 9.98 11.16 -28.94
N LEU A 193 11.07 11.03 -28.19
CA LEU A 193 12.32 10.48 -28.70
C LEU A 193 12.19 8.96 -28.93
N ASP A 194 12.71 8.49 -30.06
CA ASP A 194 12.75 7.08 -30.41
C ASP A 194 13.53 6.27 -29.36
N LEU A 195 13.02 5.07 -29.04
CA LEU A 195 13.66 4.13 -28.11
C LEU A 195 14.45 3.08 -28.91
N PRO A 196 15.77 3.23 -29.10
CA PRO A 196 16.55 2.41 -30.05
C PRO A 196 16.67 0.93 -29.67
N PHE A 197 16.29 0.56 -28.44
CA PHE A 197 16.37 -0.80 -27.91
C PHE A 197 15.00 -1.47 -27.70
N ALA A 198 13.92 -0.76 -28.00
CA ALA A 198 12.58 -1.32 -28.01
C ALA A 198 12.35 -2.03 -29.36
N LYS A 199 12.20 -3.36 -29.35
CA LYS A 199 11.92 -4.19 -30.55
C LYS A 199 10.60 -4.89 -30.44
#